data_AF-A0A8J8J6M6-F1
#
_entry.id   AF-A0A8J8J6M6-F1
#
_cell.length_a   1.000
_cell.length_b   1.000
_cell.length_c   1.000
_cell.angle_alpha   90.00
_cell.angle_beta   90.00
_cell.angle_gamma   90.00
#
_symmetry.space_group_name_H-M   'P 1'
#
loop_
_entity.id
_entity.type
_entity.pdbx_description
1 polymer ?
#
loop_
_entity_poly.entity_id
_entity_poly.type
_entity_poly.pdbx_seq_one_letter_code
_entity_poly.pdbx_strand_id
1 'polypeptide(L)'
;LDVRDTITVEEIMEEGFGPNGAIVKSYDRLLGHVNWILERILELDREHDYVLVDTPGQMESFLFHEFGTRIMEGLSEPLVAYLFSPEILRRPPDYCFVRTFAIMIDLRLGVTTVPVLNKVDLMPQGELERHR
;
A
#
# COMPACT_ATOMS: atom_id res chain seq x y z
N LEU A 1 12.88 3.89 9.10
CA LEU A 1 13.35 3.82 7.71
C LEU A 1 12.42 4.70 6.89
N ASP A 2 12.92 5.78 6.31
CA ASP A 2 12.15 6.66 5.43
C ASP A 2 12.80 6.69 4.05
N VAL A 3 12.06 6.32 3.01
CA VAL A 3 12.58 6.29 1.63
C VAL A 3 12.73 7.69 1.04
N ARG A 4 12.06 8.69 1.63
CA ARG A 4 12.14 10.10 1.23
C ARG A 4 13.48 10.72 1.55
N ASP A 5 14.26 10.12 2.46
CA ASP A 5 15.65 10.52 2.73
C ASP A 5 16.56 10.21 1.52
N THR A 6 16.12 9.36 0.60
CA THR A 6 16.85 9.00 -0.63
C THR A 6 16.28 9.70 -1.85
N ILE A 7 14.96 9.63 -2.06
CA ILE A 7 14.28 10.13 -3.26
C ILE A 7 12.92 10.71 -2.87
N THR A 8 12.63 11.93 -3.32
CA THR A 8 11.28 12.52 -3.24
C THR A 8 10.64 12.69 -4.62
N VAL A 9 9.30 12.77 -4.65
CA VAL A 9 8.56 13.01 -5.91
C VAL A 9 8.77 14.46 -6.35
N GLU A 10 8.85 15.38 -5.40
CA GLU A 10 9.05 16.80 -5.58
C GLU A 10 10.37 17.09 -6.31
N GLU A 11 11.49 16.50 -5.88
CA GLU A 11 12.78 16.62 -6.57
C GLU A 11 12.72 16.14 -8.02
N ILE A 12 11.99 15.05 -8.29
CA ILE A 12 11.83 14.53 -9.66
C ILE A 12 10.93 15.44 -10.50
N MET A 13 9.94 16.10 -9.89
CA MET A 13 9.13 17.10 -10.59
C MET A 13 9.95 18.33 -10.99
N GLU A 14 10.95 18.73 -10.19
CA GLU A 14 11.89 19.81 -10.55
C GLU A 14 12.75 19.47 -11.77
N GLU A 15 12.94 18.18 -12.08
CA GLU A 15 13.59 17.71 -13.31
C GLU A 15 12.69 17.78 -14.56
N GLY A 16 11.44 18.24 -14.42
CA GLY A 16 10.49 18.45 -15.52
C GLY A 16 9.47 17.33 -15.73
N PHE A 17 9.38 16.36 -14.82
CA PHE A 17 8.33 15.34 -14.85
C PHE A 17 7.00 15.90 -14.31
N GLY A 18 5.88 15.52 -14.92
CA GLY A 18 4.55 15.73 -14.32
C GLY A 18 4.33 14.84 -13.09
N PRO A 19 3.32 15.12 -12.23
CA PRO A 19 3.14 14.42 -10.95
C PRO A 19 3.11 12.89 -11.05
N ASN A 20 2.32 12.33 -11.97
CA ASN A 20 2.24 10.88 -12.15
C ASN A 20 3.55 10.28 -12.69
N GLY A 21 4.23 11.02 -13.59
CA GLY A 21 5.52 10.60 -14.12
C GLY A 21 6.61 10.62 -13.06
N ALA A 22 6.58 11.60 -12.17
CA ALA A 22 7.49 11.70 -11.04
C ALA A 22 7.28 10.58 -10.02
N ILE A 23 6.03 10.17 -9.77
CA ILE A 23 5.72 9.01 -8.92
C ILE A 23 6.30 7.74 -9.55
N VAL A 24 6.00 7.42 -10.81
CA VAL A 24 6.56 6.22 -11.45
C VAL A 24 8.09 6.25 -11.42
N LYS A 25 8.69 7.41 -11.70
CA LYS A 25 10.13 7.57 -11.70
C LYS A 25 10.76 7.46 -10.31
N SER A 26 10.05 7.83 -9.24
CA SER A 26 10.56 7.64 -7.88
C SER A 26 10.69 6.17 -7.53
N TYR A 27 9.71 5.35 -7.95
CA TYR A 27 9.78 3.90 -7.82
C TYR A 27 10.91 3.27 -8.65
N ASP A 28 11.15 3.74 -9.88
CA ASP A 28 12.31 3.30 -10.68
C ASP A 28 13.64 3.54 -9.93
N ARG A 29 13.79 4.71 -9.30
CA ARG A 29 15.00 5.04 -8.53
C ARG A 29 15.09 4.19 -7.26
N LEU A 30 13.97 4.00 -6.55
CA LEU A 30 13.92 3.17 -5.34
C LEU A 30 14.19 1.69 -5.63
N LEU A 31 13.88 1.20 -6.83
CA LEU A 31 14.18 -0.17 -7.25
C LEU A 31 15.68 -0.48 -7.16
N GLY A 32 16.56 0.48 -7.45
CA GLY A 32 18.01 0.33 -7.27
C GLY A 32 18.44 0.12 -5.81
N HIS A 33 17.60 0.49 -4.85
CA HIS A 33 17.83 0.37 -3.42
C HIS A 33 16.96 -0.71 -2.74
N VAL A 34 16.20 -1.49 -3.51
CA VAL A 34 15.19 -2.42 -2.97
C VAL A 34 15.78 -3.43 -1.99
N ASN A 35 16.97 -3.98 -2.27
CA ASN A 35 17.62 -4.94 -1.39
C ASN A 35 18.05 -4.31 -0.06
N TRP A 36 18.60 -3.09 -0.11
CA TRP A 36 18.97 -2.35 1.10
C TRP A 36 17.74 -2.01 1.95
N ILE A 37 16.65 -1.57 1.32
CA ILE A 37 15.38 -1.31 2.01
C ILE A 37 14.87 -2.59 2.67
N LEU A 38 14.87 -3.71 1.95
CA LEU A 38 14.41 -5.00 2.46
C LEU A 38 15.26 -5.47 3.64
N GLU A 39 16.59 -5.41 3.55
CA GLU A 39 17.50 -5.76 4.64
C GLU A 39 17.18 -4.95 5.91
N ARG A 40 16.94 -3.65 5.76
CA ARG A 40 16.58 -2.76 6.88
C ARG A 40 15.21 -3.11 7.48
N ILE A 41 14.24 -3.50 6.66
CA ILE A 41 12.93 -3.98 7.17
C ILE A 41 13.10 -5.29 7.94
N LEU A 42 13.88 -6.24 7.41
CA LEU A 42 14.14 -7.53 8.06
C LEU A 42 14.98 -7.41 9.34
N GLU A 43 15.82 -6.38 9.46
CA GLU A 43 16.47 -6.03 10.73
C GLU A 43 15.47 -5.53 11.77
N LEU A 44 14.55 -4.62 11.38
CA LEU A 44 13.50 -4.14 12.27
C LEU A 44 12.58 -5.27 12.74
N ASP A 45 12.22 -6.19 11.84
CA ASP A 45 11.38 -7.36 12.13
C ASP A 45 12.01 -8.31 13.17
N ARG A 46 13.34 -8.40 13.20
CA ARG A 46 14.06 -9.19 14.22
C ARG A 46 14.14 -8.51 15.59
N GLU A 47 13.99 -7.19 15.63
CA GLU A 47 14.17 -6.38 16.83
C GLU A 47 12.85 -5.97 17.50
N HIS A 48 11.73 -6.06 16.79
CA HIS A 48 10.43 -5.54 17.23
C HIS A 48 9.33 -6.59 17.05
N ASP A 49 8.32 -6.56 17.92
CA ASP A 49 7.15 -7.45 17.82
C ASP A 49 6.27 -7.13 16.59
N TYR A 50 6.28 -5.87 16.14
CA TYR A 50 5.51 -5.39 15.01
C TYR A 50 6.31 -4.38 14.18
N VAL A 51 6.29 -4.55 12.86
CA VAL A 51 6.78 -3.58 11.89
C VAL A 51 5.60 -3.09 11.05
N LEU A 52 5.28 -1.81 11.16
CA LEU A 52 4.25 -1.18 10.33
C LEU A 52 4.93 -0.56 9.10
N VAL A 53 4.53 -1.03 7.91
CA VAL A 53 5.01 -0.52 6.63
C VAL A 53 3.91 0.33 6.01
N ASP A 54 4.18 1.63 5.86
CA ASP A 54 3.31 2.53 5.11
C ASP A 54 3.67 2.46 3.63
N THR A 55 2.76 1.92 2.82
CA THR A 55 2.95 1.83 1.37
C THR A 55 2.66 3.18 0.73
N PRO A 56 3.24 3.50 -0.45
CA PRO A 56 3.04 4.82 -1.03
C PRO A 56 1.58 5.08 -1.42
N GLY A 57 1.17 6.35 -1.45
CA GLY A 57 -0.25 6.75 -1.52
C GLY A 57 -1.00 6.37 -2.80
N GLN A 58 -0.30 5.97 -3.87
CA GLN A 58 -0.90 5.43 -5.09
C GLN A 58 -0.79 3.89 -5.06
N MET A 59 -1.90 3.23 -4.73
CA MET A 59 -1.97 1.78 -4.63
C MET A 59 -1.53 1.06 -5.92
N GLU A 60 -1.92 1.59 -7.07
CA GLU A 60 -1.54 1.03 -8.38
C GLU A 60 -0.02 0.99 -8.55
N SER A 61 0.67 2.05 -8.11
CA SER A 61 2.12 2.09 -8.18
C SER A 61 2.78 1.02 -7.31
N PHE A 62 2.18 0.65 -6.17
CA PHE A 62 2.72 -0.44 -5.35
C PHE A 62 2.40 -1.83 -5.94
N LEU A 63 1.17 -2.05 -6.41
CA LEU A 63 0.74 -3.36 -6.92
C LEU A 63 1.35 -3.71 -8.28
N PHE A 64 1.54 -2.73 -9.16
CA PHE A 64 1.96 -2.96 -10.55
C PHE A 64 3.44 -2.69 -10.81
N HIS A 65 4.12 -1.95 -9.93
CA HIS A 65 5.55 -1.70 -10.07
C HIS A 65 6.39 -2.83 -9.46
N GLU A 66 7.51 -3.18 -10.11
CA GLU A 66 8.42 -4.25 -9.67
C GLU A 66 8.95 -4.03 -8.25
N PHE A 67 9.13 -2.76 -7.85
CA PHE A 67 9.52 -2.40 -6.49
C PHE A 67 8.60 -2.99 -5.43
N GLY A 68 7.27 -2.83 -5.59
CA GLY A 68 6.32 -3.31 -4.60
C GLY A 68 6.30 -4.84 -4.53
N THR A 69 6.30 -5.52 -5.68
CA THR A 69 6.34 -6.99 -5.71
C THR A 69 7.61 -7.54 -5.08
N ARG A 70 8.78 -6.96 -5.37
CA ARG A 70 10.06 -7.38 -4.78
C ARG A 70 10.14 -7.17 -3.27
N ILE A 71 9.60 -6.05 -2.77
CA ILE A 71 9.53 -5.83 -1.32
C ILE A 71 8.69 -6.94 -0.69
N MET A 72 7.49 -7.20 -1.23
CA MET A 72 6.58 -8.19 -0.65
C MET A 72 7.13 -9.63 -0.73
N GLU A 73 7.75 -10.02 -1.83
CA GLU A 73 8.40 -11.33 -2.01
C GLU A 73 9.58 -11.56 -1.04
N GLY A 74 10.22 -10.48 -0.58
CA GLY A 74 11.35 -10.54 0.35
C GLY A 74 10.95 -10.64 1.82
N LEU A 75 9.68 -10.40 2.16
CA LEU A 75 9.18 -10.45 3.53
C LEU A 75 8.72 -11.87 3.88
N SER A 76 8.96 -12.29 5.12
CA SER A 76 8.69 -13.67 5.58
C SER A 76 7.19 -13.98 5.60
N GLU A 77 6.42 -13.22 6.39
CA GLU A 77 4.97 -13.44 6.59
C GLU A 77 4.23 -12.10 6.76
N PRO A 78 4.24 -11.23 5.73
CA PRO A 78 3.58 -9.93 5.82
C PRO A 78 2.04 -10.08 5.80
N LEU A 79 1.36 -9.20 6.52
CA LEU A 79 -0.09 -9.03 6.48
C LEU A 79 -0.42 -7.70 5.79
N VAL A 80 -1.26 -7.74 4.75
CA VAL A 80 -1.70 -6.52 4.06
C VAL A 80 -3.06 -6.07 4.58
N ALA A 81 -3.13 -4.82 5.06
CA ALA A 81 -4.38 -4.15 5.38
C ALA A 81 -4.82 -3.28 4.19
N TYR A 82 -5.81 -3.75 3.43
CA TYR A 82 -6.41 -2.98 2.33
C TYR A 82 -7.45 -2.00 2.90
N LEU A 83 -7.05 -0.75 3.07
CA LEU A 83 -7.92 0.30 3.58
C LEU A 83 -8.87 0.82 2.49
N PHE A 84 -10.16 0.92 2.80
CA PHE A 84 -11.15 1.55 1.93
C PHE A 84 -12.12 2.47 2.72
N SER A 85 -12.68 3.46 2.04
CA SER A 85 -13.59 4.47 2.63
C SER A 85 -15.05 4.00 2.60
N PRO A 86 -15.91 4.37 3.57
CA PRO A 86 -17.33 4.02 3.54
C PRO A 86 -18.06 4.66 2.35
N GLU A 87 -17.55 5.78 1.83
CA GLU A 87 -18.17 6.54 0.73
C GLU A 87 -18.32 5.75 -0.58
N ILE A 88 -17.54 4.67 -0.76
CA ILE A 88 -17.63 3.80 -1.94
C ILE A 88 -18.75 2.76 -1.80
N LEU A 89 -19.25 2.48 -0.59
CA LEU A 89 -20.25 1.45 -0.30
C LEU A 89 -21.68 2.00 -0.41
N ARG A 90 -22.13 2.31 -1.63
CA ARG A 90 -23.45 2.94 -1.86
C ARG A 90 -24.56 1.94 -2.17
N ARG A 91 -24.21 0.78 -2.74
CA ARG A 91 -25.14 -0.25 -3.22
C ARG A 91 -24.57 -1.65 -2.98
N PRO A 92 -25.40 -2.71 -2.94
CA PRO A 92 -24.93 -4.09 -2.71
C PRO A 92 -23.76 -4.56 -3.60
N PRO A 93 -23.68 -4.22 -4.90
CA PRO A 93 -22.53 -4.58 -5.74
C PRO A 93 -21.19 -4.01 -5.27
N ASP A 94 -21.18 -2.88 -4.57
CA ASP A 94 -19.96 -2.20 -4.14
C ASP A 94 -19.22 -3.03 -3.06
N TYR A 95 -19.95 -3.79 -2.24
CA TYR A 95 -19.37 -4.73 -1.28
C TYR A 95 -18.67 -5.91 -1.97
N CYS A 96 -19.28 -6.42 -3.05
CA CYS A 96 -18.68 -7.44 -3.88
C CYS A 96 -17.41 -6.91 -4.55
N PHE A 97 -17.45 -5.66 -5.04
CA PHE A 97 -16.28 -4.99 -5.61
C PHE A 97 -15.12 -4.93 -4.60
N VAL A 98 -15.33 -4.39 -3.40
CA VAL A 98 -14.27 -4.27 -2.38
C VAL A 98 -13.70 -5.63 -1.98
N ARG A 99 -14.55 -6.64 -1.78
CA ARG A 99 -14.08 -8.00 -1.44
C ARG A 99 -13.30 -8.65 -2.58
N THR A 100 -13.77 -8.50 -3.81
CA THR A 100 -13.06 -9.00 -5.00
C THR A 100 -11.72 -8.29 -5.15
N PHE A 101 -11.66 -6.99 -4.86
CA PHE A 101 -10.43 -6.21 -4.91
C PHE A 101 -9.40 -6.68 -3.88
N ALA A 102 -9.83 -7.00 -2.65
CA ALA A 102 -8.97 -7.60 -1.64
C ALA A 102 -8.37 -8.94 -2.12
N ILE A 103 -9.18 -9.80 -2.76
CA ILE A 103 -8.71 -11.07 -3.33
C ILE A 103 -7.72 -10.83 -4.48
N MET A 104 -7.93 -9.79 -5.31
CA MET A 104 -7.00 -9.43 -6.37
C MET A 104 -5.66 -8.95 -5.82
N ILE A 105 -5.65 -8.17 -4.74
CA ILE A 105 -4.43 -7.76 -4.04
C ILE A 105 -3.69 -8.99 -3.49
N ASP A 106 -4.42 -9.87 -2.82
CA ASP A 106 -3.88 -11.12 -2.27
C ASP A 106 -3.21 -11.96 -3.36
N LEU A 107 -3.92 -12.20 -4.47
CA LEU A 107 -3.39 -12.92 -5.63
C LEU A 107 -2.17 -12.23 -6.25
N ARG A 108 -2.16 -10.90 -6.29
CA ARG A 108 -1.09 -10.11 -6.92
C ARG A 108 0.18 -10.10 -6.08
N LEU A 109 0.06 -10.00 -4.76
CA LEU A 109 1.18 -9.90 -3.84
C LEU A 109 1.59 -11.25 -3.25
N GLY A 110 0.74 -12.26 -3.32
CA GLY A 110 0.96 -13.59 -2.73
C GLY A 110 0.87 -13.60 -1.21
N VAL A 111 0.12 -12.67 -0.62
CA VAL A 111 0.09 -12.42 0.83
C VAL A 111 -1.34 -12.24 1.33
N THR A 112 -1.58 -12.67 2.58
CA THR A 112 -2.90 -12.55 3.20
C THR A 112 -3.32 -11.09 3.25
N THR A 113 -4.45 -10.78 2.61
CA THR A 113 -4.99 -9.43 2.54
C THR A 113 -6.31 -9.31 3.31
N VAL A 114 -6.35 -8.39 4.26
CA VAL A 114 -7.54 -8.08 5.06
C VAL A 114 -8.16 -6.77 4.56
N PRO A 115 -9.39 -6.77 4.03
CA PRO A 115 -10.12 -5.54 3.73
C PRO A 115 -10.52 -4.85 5.04
N VAL A 116 -10.18 -3.57 5.18
CA VAL A 116 -10.43 -2.76 6.38
C VAL A 116 -11.19 -1.49 6.00
N LEU A 117 -12.38 -1.33 6.58
CA LEU A 117 -13.16 -0.10 6.47
C LEU A 117 -12.52 0.97 7.38
N ASN A 118 -11.94 2.01 6.77
CA ASN A 118 -11.35 3.15 7.49
C ASN A 118 -12.37 4.30 7.60
N LYS A 119 -12.07 5.33 8.41
CA LYS A 119 -12.88 6.56 8.56
C LYS A 119 -14.33 6.30 9.01
N VAL A 120 -14.53 5.26 9.82
CA VAL A 120 -15.85 4.92 10.37
C VAL A 120 -16.40 5.99 11.32
N ASP A 121 -15.53 6.85 11.86
CA ASP A 121 -15.89 8.00 12.69
C ASP A 121 -16.66 9.09 11.93
N LEU A 122 -16.50 9.17 10.61
CA LEU A 122 -17.22 10.11 9.76
C LEU A 122 -18.63 9.63 9.39
N MET A 123 -18.98 8.39 9.74
CA MET A 123 -20.26 7.80 9.40
C MET A 123 -21.37 8.27 10.35
N PRO A 124 -22.58 8.55 9.84
CA PRO A 124 -23.77 8.72 10.66
C PRO A 124 -23.96 7.56 11.66
N GLN A 125 -24.40 7.90 12.88
CA GLN A 125 -24.72 6.90 13.90
C GLN A 125 -25.77 5.91 13.37
N GLY A 126 -25.48 4.60 13.52
CA GLY A 126 -26.34 3.51 13.04
C GLY A 126 -26.05 3.02 11.62
N GLU A 127 -25.24 3.74 10.83
CA GLU A 127 -24.89 3.28 9.48
C GLU A 127 -23.83 2.16 9.50
N LEU A 128 -22.94 2.14 10.51
CA LEU A 128 -21.93 1.11 10.68
C LEU A 128 -22.53 -0.31 10.78
N GLU A 129 -23.70 -0.45 11.40
CA GLU A 129 -24.40 -1.73 11.52
C GLU A 129 -24.86 -2.27 10.16
N ARG A 130 -25.05 -1.41 9.15
CA ARG A 130 -25.40 -1.83 7.79
C ARG A 130 -24.21 -2.40 7.02
N HIS A 131 -22.98 -2.18 7.50
CA HIS A 131 -21.74 -2.63 6.86
C HIS A 131 -21.05 -3.81 7.59
N ARG A 132 -21.59 -4.24 8.74
CA ARG A 132 -21.16 -5.47 9.45
C ARG A 132 -21.72 -6.72 8.78
#